data_AF-A0A6C0BAN6-F1
#
_entry.id   AF-A0A6C0BAN6-F1
#
_cell.length_a   1.000
_cell.length_b   1.000
_cell.length_c   1.000
_cell.angle_alpha   90.00
_cell.angle_beta   90.00
_cell.angle_gamma   90.00
#
_symmetry.space_group_name_H-M   'P 1'
#
loop_
_entity.id
_entity.type
_entity.pdbx_description
1 polymer ?
#
loop_
_entity_poly.entity_id
_entity_poly.type
_entity_poly.pdbx_seq_one_letter_code
_entity_poly.pdbx_strand_id
1 'polypeptide(L)'
;MTSAIVGYTGFVGSNLLQFYPFDFFYNSSNFHEAKNKEFDTLYFCGVPAVKWYANKNPEEDSTIIQNIQSILGTIKVKKIILISTIDVYECTNSTHNENYSCDFAMNHTYGRNRYLFEQFVQTHFENYHIIRLPALFGKGLKKNIIYDLIRNNQIENIEKNTKFQWYDLNWLKQDIDVVIAHNIRVCNLFTEPLETLDILTLFDYPLDSYKSQSTMTYNLTTKYSELFNSSINGYVRDKNTVLESIQQYLQFNKIDKSNLVVSNICVKHVSQFQFSCILKLFGIKNVQIAPTTLIGSWDNLDTLNFDIYSKNNINVYSFQSITYGLLYNIFDVTTQHLLLTHLKKVIDCGIQNNIKVFVFGCPKNRHILNDATNDNIFVDFFRVIGDYIGDNDLTICIENNSKQYGCNYLNTISEVGDIVTKINHRNVKMMVDIGNVMMEHDNINDMYNYKDIIYNIDIANPNMKPFIQSENQHNKFTQILKNIKYDKKMNLEMIINGTNSLEELNILSKSLNHFVDFII
;
A
#
# COMPACT_ATOMS: atom_id res chain seq x y z
N MET A 1 3.86 18.08 14.99
CA MET A 1 5.15 18.34 14.34
C MET A 1 4.89 18.25 12.84
N THR A 2 5.08 19.33 12.08
CA THR A 2 4.72 19.39 10.65
C THR A 2 5.77 18.71 9.78
N SER A 3 5.32 17.82 8.90
CA SER A 3 6.17 16.95 8.11
C SER A 3 5.82 17.04 6.63
N ALA A 4 6.86 17.08 5.79
CA ALA A 4 6.70 17.13 4.34
C ALA A 4 7.59 16.12 3.63
N ILE A 5 7.11 15.62 2.49
CA ILE A 5 7.89 14.76 1.59
C ILE A 5 7.91 15.36 0.19
N VAL A 6 9.10 15.43 -0.41
CA VAL A 6 9.30 15.79 -1.82
C VAL A 6 9.74 14.54 -2.58
N GLY A 7 9.08 14.25 -3.70
CA GLY A 7 9.28 13.03 -4.48
C GLY A 7 8.43 11.84 -4.04
N TYR A 8 7.26 12.06 -3.40
CA TYR A 8 6.42 10.97 -2.89
C TYR A 8 5.91 9.98 -3.96
N THR A 9 5.89 10.38 -5.23
CA THR A 9 5.53 9.52 -6.37
C THR A 9 6.72 8.72 -6.92
N GLY A 10 7.94 9.04 -6.50
CA GLY A 10 9.18 8.34 -6.88
C GLY A 10 9.39 7.07 -6.07
N PHE A 11 10.31 6.21 -6.51
CA PHE A 11 10.49 4.86 -5.94
C PHE A 11 10.81 4.86 -4.44
N VAL A 12 11.75 5.71 -3.99
CA VAL A 12 12.08 5.83 -2.56
C VAL A 12 10.96 6.53 -1.80
N GLY A 13 10.49 7.67 -2.32
CA GLY A 13 9.48 8.48 -1.66
C GLY A 13 8.17 7.72 -1.42
N SER A 14 7.73 6.91 -2.38
CA SER A 14 6.54 6.08 -2.23
C SER A 14 6.70 5.03 -1.13
N ASN A 15 7.89 4.47 -0.95
CA ASN A 15 8.16 3.52 0.14
C ASN A 15 8.15 4.19 1.52
N LEU A 16 8.63 5.43 1.63
CA LEU A 16 8.60 6.18 2.89
C LEU A 16 7.18 6.46 3.38
N LEU A 17 6.18 6.53 2.48
CA LEU A 17 4.79 6.77 2.85
C LEU A 17 4.19 5.67 3.73
N GLN A 18 4.73 4.45 3.68
CA GLN A 18 4.26 3.35 4.54
C GLN A 18 4.89 3.41 5.95
N PHE A 19 5.89 4.27 6.15
CA PHE A 19 6.75 4.29 7.35
C PHE A 19 6.63 5.55 8.18
N TYR A 20 6.34 6.70 7.57
CA TYR A 20 6.25 7.98 8.23
C TYR A 20 4.96 8.70 7.85
N PRO A 21 4.25 9.33 8.81
CA PRO A 21 3.12 10.18 8.50
C PRO A 21 3.61 11.48 7.85
N PHE A 22 2.85 11.99 6.89
CA PHE A 22 3.15 13.23 6.18
C PHE A 22 1.94 14.17 6.13
N ASP A 23 2.18 15.45 6.36
CA ASP A 23 1.16 16.50 6.25
C ASP A 23 1.14 17.13 4.85
N PHE A 24 2.31 17.19 4.18
CA PHE A 24 2.47 17.80 2.86
C PHE A 24 3.18 16.88 1.88
N PHE A 25 2.62 16.78 0.66
CA PHE A 25 3.07 15.86 -0.39
C PHE A 25 3.45 16.65 -1.65
N TYR A 26 4.75 16.65 -1.98
CA TYR A 26 5.27 17.32 -3.16
C TYR A 26 5.90 16.35 -4.16
N ASN A 27 5.70 16.60 -5.44
CA ASN A 27 6.37 15.95 -6.56
C ASN A 27 6.84 17.04 -7.54
N SER A 28 7.37 16.64 -8.71
CA SER A 28 7.89 17.59 -9.69
C SER A 28 6.85 18.59 -10.21
N SER A 29 5.56 18.27 -10.21
CA SER A 29 4.53 19.16 -10.74
C SER A 29 4.07 20.24 -9.74
N ASN A 30 4.15 19.97 -8.43
CA ASN A 30 3.60 20.87 -7.41
C ASN A 30 4.64 21.39 -6.40
N PHE A 31 5.93 21.00 -6.50
CA PHE A 31 6.93 21.44 -5.51
C PHE A 31 7.09 22.98 -5.41
N HIS A 32 6.72 23.72 -6.45
CA HIS A 32 6.66 25.18 -6.42
C HIS A 32 5.73 25.74 -5.32
N GLU A 33 4.70 24.99 -4.92
CA GLU A 33 3.79 25.35 -3.82
C GLU A 33 4.45 25.29 -2.44
N ALA A 34 5.65 24.70 -2.33
CA ALA A 34 6.40 24.65 -1.09
C ALA A 34 7.15 25.95 -0.78
N LYS A 35 7.23 26.90 -1.73
CA LYS A 35 7.93 28.18 -1.56
C LYS A 35 7.47 28.90 -0.30
N ASN A 36 8.42 29.44 0.48
CA ASN A 36 8.17 30.19 1.72
C ASN A 36 7.43 29.43 2.83
N LYS A 37 7.31 28.09 2.76
CA LYS A 37 6.71 27.29 3.82
C LYS A 37 7.72 26.90 4.89
N GLU A 38 7.20 26.46 6.04
CA GLU A 38 7.98 25.98 7.17
C GLU A 38 7.58 24.55 7.57
N PHE A 39 8.57 23.71 7.84
CA PHE A 39 8.35 22.32 8.28
C PHE A 39 9.26 21.97 9.46
N ASP A 40 8.77 21.17 10.39
CA ASP A 40 9.61 20.59 11.42
C ASP A 40 10.53 19.50 10.85
N THR A 41 10.08 18.74 9.85
CA THR A 41 10.90 17.75 9.15
C THR A 41 10.56 17.66 7.66
N LEU A 42 11.58 17.70 6.82
CA LEU A 42 11.46 17.54 5.36
C LEU A 42 12.22 16.30 4.89
N TYR A 43 11.51 15.35 4.29
CA TYR A 43 12.10 14.23 3.57
C TYR A 43 12.23 14.60 2.10
N PHE A 44 13.47 14.70 1.60
CA PHE A 44 13.75 15.10 0.24
C PHE A 44 14.24 13.91 -0.61
N CYS A 45 13.34 13.39 -1.44
CA CYS A 45 13.60 12.34 -2.43
C CYS A 45 13.38 12.86 -3.87
N GLY A 46 13.33 14.18 -4.05
CA GLY A 46 12.82 14.84 -5.25
C GLY A 46 13.84 15.07 -6.37
N VAL A 47 15.12 14.71 -6.17
CA VAL A 47 16.14 14.89 -7.22
C VAL A 47 15.93 13.85 -8.33
N PRO A 48 15.96 14.21 -9.63
CA PRO A 48 15.80 13.25 -10.72
C PRO A 48 16.79 12.08 -10.62
N ALA A 49 16.32 10.85 -10.84
CA ALA A 49 17.12 9.61 -10.67
C ALA A 49 17.43 8.90 -12.00
N VAL A 50 17.30 9.60 -13.14
CA VAL A 50 17.49 9.03 -14.48
C VAL A 50 18.91 9.32 -14.97
N LYS A 51 19.88 8.49 -14.54
CA LYS A 51 21.32 8.64 -14.84
C LYS A 51 21.62 8.84 -16.33
N TRP A 52 21.03 8.01 -17.20
CA TRP A 52 21.26 8.12 -18.65
C TRP A 52 20.78 9.46 -19.22
N TYR A 53 19.66 9.99 -18.73
CA TYR A 53 19.09 11.24 -19.20
C TYR A 53 19.95 12.43 -18.75
N ALA A 54 20.34 12.46 -17.48
CA ALA A 54 21.21 13.51 -16.95
C ALA A 54 22.56 13.55 -17.66
N ASN A 55 23.14 12.40 -17.98
CA ASN A 55 24.40 12.34 -18.73
C ASN A 55 24.22 12.74 -20.21
N LYS A 56 23.05 12.50 -20.80
CA LYS A 56 22.73 12.90 -22.19
C LYS A 56 22.36 14.38 -22.31
N ASN A 57 21.68 14.94 -21.31
CA ASN A 57 21.15 16.31 -21.28
C ASN A 57 21.68 17.06 -20.04
N PRO A 58 22.98 17.37 -19.98
CA PRO A 58 23.63 17.87 -18.77
C PRO A 58 23.16 19.26 -18.33
N GLU A 59 22.85 20.15 -19.28
CA GLU A 59 22.36 21.50 -18.98
C GLU A 59 20.96 21.46 -18.38
N GLU A 60 20.06 20.64 -18.93
CA GLU A 60 18.70 20.47 -18.42
C GLU A 60 18.67 19.91 -16.99
N ASP A 61 19.50 18.89 -16.69
CA ASP A 61 19.62 18.34 -15.33
C ASP A 61 20.10 19.43 -14.35
N SER A 62 21.06 20.26 -14.79
CA SER A 62 21.59 21.37 -14.00
C SER A 62 20.52 22.44 -13.73
N THR A 63 19.72 22.82 -14.73
CA THR A 63 18.60 23.75 -14.57
C THR A 63 17.53 23.21 -13.62
N ILE A 64 17.20 21.92 -13.72
CA ILE A 64 16.23 21.30 -12.80
C ILE A 64 16.73 21.39 -11.36
N ILE A 65 18.01 21.09 -11.13
CA ILE A 65 18.61 21.15 -9.79
C ILE A 65 18.65 22.58 -9.26
N GLN A 66 19.02 23.56 -10.09
CA GLN A 66 19.00 24.97 -9.70
C GLN A 66 17.59 25.45 -9.33
N ASN A 67 16.56 25.02 -10.08
CA ASN A 67 15.17 25.33 -9.75
C ASN A 67 14.76 24.72 -8.40
N ILE A 68 15.16 23.47 -8.13
CA ILE A 68 14.93 22.82 -6.84
C ILE A 68 15.63 23.59 -5.71
N GLN A 69 16.90 23.96 -5.90
CA GLN A 69 17.68 24.73 -4.93
C GLN A 69 17.05 26.10 -4.65
N SER A 70 16.55 26.78 -5.69
CA SER A 70 15.85 28.06 -5.56
C SER A 70 14.60 27.93 -4.68
N ILE A 71 13.81 26.88 -4.86
CA ILE A 71 12.63 26.64 -4.01
C ILE A 71 13.06 26.30 -2.58
N LEU A 72 14.00 25.34 -2.42
CA LEU A 72 14.51 24.95 -1.10
C LEU A 72 15.11 26.13 -0.34
N GLY A 73 15.77 27.06 -1.04
CA GLY A 73 16.35 28.27 -0.47
C GLY A 73 15.33 29.22 0.17
N THR A 74 14.04 29.02 -0.11
CA THR A 74 12.94 29.80 0.50
C THR A 74 12.24 29.05 1.63
N ILE A 75 12.55 27.77 1.83
CA ILE A 75 11.86 26.91 2.81
C ILE A 75 12.60 26.95 4.13
N LYS A 76 11.87 27.11 5.24
CA LYS A 76 12.42 26.96 6.59
C LYS A 76 12.20 25.52 7.06
N VAL A 77 13.23 24.87 7.56
CA VAL A 77 13.11 23.50 8.08
C VAL A 77 13.99 23.28 9.31
N LYS A 78 13.44 22.61 10.34
CA LYS A 78 14.22 22.25 11.55
C LYS A 78 15.09 21.02 11.37
N LYS A 79 14.73 20.12 10.45
CA LYS A 79 15.50 18.93 10.08
C LYS A 79 15.21 18.51 8.64
N ILE A 80 16.24 18.34 7.82
CA ILE A 80 16.12 17.79 6.46
C ILE A 80 16.77 16.41 6.36
N ILE A 81 16.06 15.45 5.76
CA ILE A 81 16.58 14.13 5.40
C ILE A 81 16.66 14.08 3.88
N LEU A 82 17.86 14.15 3.33
CA LEU A 82 18.10 14.03 1.90
C LEU A 82 18.40 12.58 1.55
N ILE A 83 17.63 12.01 0.62
CA ILE A 83 18.00 10.76 -0.05
C ILE A 83 18.88 11.10 -1.25
N SER A 84 20.12 10.61 -1.19
CA SER A 84 21.15 10.74 -2.21
C SER A 84 21.54 9.36 -2.76
N THR A 85 22.62 9.30 -3.53
CA THR A 85 23.00 8.13 -4.34
C THR A 85 24.47 7.79 -4.19
N ILE A 86 24.80 6.50 -4.38
CA ILE A 86 26.16 5.99 -4.50
C ILE A 86 26.95 6.63 -5.65
N ASP A 87 26.28 7.15 -6.68
CA ASP A 87 26.95 7.75 -7.85
C ASP A 87 27.63 9.10 -7.56
N VAL A 88 27.54 9.63 -6.33
CA VAL A 88 28.32 10.83 -5.94
C VAL A 88 29.83 10.57 -5.90
N TYR A 89 30.23 9.31 -5.73
CA TYR A 89 31.62 8.88 -5.83
C TYR A 89 32.00 8.69 -7.30
N GLU A 90 33.09 9.31 -7.73
CA GLU A 90 33.64 9.20 -9.08
C GLU A 90 34.27 7.83 -9.38
N CYS A 91 34.73 7.14 -8.34
CA CYS A 91 35.27 5.79 -8.43
C CYS A 91 34.47 4.87 -7.51
N THR A 92 33.82 3.86 -8.08
CA THR A 92 32.95 2.91 -7.35
C THR A 92 33.69 1.68 -6.87
N ASN A 93 34.93 1.43 -7.35
CA ASN A 93 35.74 0.27 -6.97
C ASN A 93 36.95 0.69 -6.12
N SER A 94 36.71 1.28 -4.95
CA SER A 94 37.78 1.94 -4.18
C SER A 94 37.68 1.79 -2.66
N THR A 95 36.72 1.03 -2.12
CA THR A 95 36.45 0.92 -0.68
C THR A 95 36.26 2.26 0.05
N HIS A 96 36.11 3.37 -0.68
CA HIS A 96 35.88 4.69 -0.11
C HIS A 96 34.59 4.71 0.72
N ASN A 97 34.60 5.53 1.77
CA ASN A 97 33.47 5.76 2.67
C ASN A 97 33.21 7.26 2.85
N GLU A 98 32.40 7.64 3.84
CA GLU A 98 31.98 9.00 4.09
C GLU A 98 33.12 9.99 4.42
N ASN A 99 34.31 9.50 4.77
CA ASN A 99 35.50 10.36 4.98
C ASN A 99 36.18 10.76 3.67
N TYR A 100 35.84 10.11 2.56
CA TYR A 100 36.45 10.39 1.27
C TYR A 100 35.90 11.70 0.68
N SER A 101 36.81 12.59 0.27
CA SER A 101 36.47 13.81 -0.45
C SER A 101 36.31 13.49 -1.94
N CYS A 102 35.07 13.49 -2.43
CA CYS A 102 34.78 13.18 -3.83
C CYS A 102 35.33 14.26 -4.78
N ASP A 103 35.97 13.84 -5.87
CA ASP A 103 36.33 14.74 -6.97
C ASP A 103 35.16 14.85 -7.96
N PHE A 104 34.30 15.85 -7.73
CA PHE A 104 33.14 16.09 -8.58
C PHE A 104 33.49 16.51 -10.01
N ALA A 105 34.72 16.98 -10.28
CA ALA A 105 35.15 17.36 -11.63
C ALA A 105 35.51 16.13 -12.48
N MET A 106 35.97 15.06 -11.84
CA MET A 106 36.25 13.77 -12.49
C MET A 106 35.01 12.87 -12.60
N ASN A 107 33.91 13.19 -11.92
CA ASN A 107 32.68 12.41 -11.95
C ASN A 107 31.85 12.72 -13.21
N HIS A 108 31.02 11.76 -13.64
CA HIS A 108 30.03 11.98 -14.69
C HIS A 108 28.96 13.00 -14.24
N THR A 109 28.29 13.65 -15.19
CA THR A 109 27.32 14.74 -14.93
C THR A 109 26.32 14.41 -13.83
N TYR A 110 25.68 13.25 -13.88
CA TYR A 110 24.68 12.85 -12.88
C TYR A 110 25.24 12.91 -11.44
N GLY A 111 26.35 12.22 -11.19
CA GLY A 111 27.03 12.10 -9.91
C GLY A 111 27.57 13.42 -9.40
N ARG A 112 28.25 14.18 -10.28
CA ARG A 112 28.69 15.56 -10.01
C ARG A 112 27.53 16.41 -9.49
N ASN A 113 26.42 16.43 -10.22
CA ASN A 113 25.27 17.25 -9.89
C ASN A 113 24.59 16.83 -8.57
N ARG A 114 24.56 15.51 -8.26
CA ARG A 114 24.06 15.03 -6.97
C ARG A 114 24.98 15.43 -5.82
N TYR A 115 26.30 15.34 -6.00
CA TYR A 115 27.27 15.79 -5.00
C TYR A 115 27.18 17.30 -4.75
N LEU A 116 27.07 18.13 -5.80
CA LEU A 116 26.85 19.58 -5.65
C LEU A 116 25.54 19.90 -4.92
N PHE A 117 24.50 19.09 -5.14
CA PHE A 117 23.24 19.23 -4.41
C PHE A 117 23.38 18.86 -2.93
N GLU A 118 24.16 17.82 -2.60
CA GLU A 118 24.52 17.51 -1.20
C GLU A 118 25.23 18.70 -0.54
N GLN A 119 26.21 19.31 -1.21
CA GLN A 119 26.93 20.48 -0.69
C GLN A 119 25.98 21.66 -0.44
N PHE A 120 25.04 21.92 -1.35
CA PHE A 120 24.00 22.92 -1.11
C PHE A 120 23.23 22.65 0.17
N VAL A 121 22.75 21.41 0.39
CA VAL A 121 22.02 21.05 1.62
C VAL A 121 22.88 21.23 2.87
N GLN A 122 24.14 20.82 2.83
CA GLN A 122 25.09 20.96 3.95
C GLN A 122 25.35 22.42 4.33
N THR A 123 25.40 23.32 3.35
CA THR A 123 25.65 24.76 3.56
C THR A 123 24.39 25.53 3.95
N HIS A 124 23.22 25.10 3.48
CA HIS A 124 21.97 25.84 3.63
C HIS A 124 21.18 25.46 4.88
N PHE A 125 21.29 24.21 5.35
CA PHE A 125 20.53 23.72 6.51
C PHE A 125 21.49 23.33 7.63
N GLU A 126 21.22 23.77 8.87
CA GLU A 126 22.06 23.42 10.02
C GLU A 126 21.89 21.97 10.48
N ASN A 127 20.65 21.48 10.43
CA ASN A 127 20.30 20.14 10.86
C ASN A 127 19.87 19.28 9.66
N TYR A 128 20.84 18.56 9.11
CA TYR A 128 20.65 17.68 7.98
C TYR A 128 21.16 16.25 8.24
N HIS A 129 20.57 15.32 7.50
CA HIS A 129 21.03 13.95 7.32
C HIS A 129 21.00 13.62 5.82
N ILE A 130 22.13 13.25 5.25
CA ILE A 130 22.26 12.84 3.85
C ILE A 130 22.49 11.34 3.81
N ILE A 131 21.61 10.62 3.14
CA ILE A 131 21.61 9.16 3.10
C ILE A 131 21.85 8.72 1.66
N ARG A 132 23.04 8.18 1.40
CA ARG A 132 23.44 7.70 0.07
C ARG A 132 23.02 6.25 -0.09
N LEU A 133 22.18 5.99 -1.10
CA LEU A 133 21.66 4.66 -1.41
C LEU A 133 22.32 4.06 -2.66
N PRO A 134 22.57 2.74 -2.71
CA PRO A 134 23.13 2.05 -3.86
C PRO A 134 22.01 1.66 -4.85
N ALA A 135 22.18 0.59 -5.63
CA ALA A 135 21.08 0.06 -6.45
C ALA A 135 19.95 -0.42 -5.51
N LEU A 136 18.70 -0.19 -5.90
CA LEU A 136 17.54 -0.38 -5.04
C LEU A 136 16.60 -1.45 -5.59
N PHE A 137 15.97 -2.21 -4.70
CA PHE A 137 14.83 -3.07 -5.00
C PHE A 137 13.77 -2.99 -3.89
N GLY A 138 12.56 -3.50 -4.15
CA GLY A 138 11.42 -3.41 -3.24
C GLY A 138 10.11 -3.02 -3.92
N LYS A 139 9.08 -2.72 -3.11
CA LYS A 139 7.73 -2.40 -3.58
C LYS A 139 7.73 -1.19 -4.51
N GLY A 140 7.11 -1.32 -5.69
CA GLY A 140 7.07 -0.25 -6.70
C GLY A 140 8.27 -0.18 -7.65
N LEU A 141 9.11 -1.23 -7.72
CA LEU A 141 10.21 -1.32 -8.68
C LEU A 141 9.73 -1.24 -10.14
N LYS A 142 10.45 -0.49 -10.97
CA LYS A 142 10.08 -0.22 -12.38
C LYS A 142 11.20 -0.36 -13.42
N LYS A 143 12.44 -0.58 -12.97
CA LYS A 143 13.64 -0.63 -13.82
C LYS A 143 14.75 -1.35 -13.07
N ASN A 144 15.81 -1.73 -13.76
CA ASN A 144 16.99 -2.52 -13.32
C ASN A 144 16.88 -4.01 -13.67
N ILE A 145 17.99 -4.73 -13.51
CA ILE A 145 18.07 -6.14 -13.90
C ILE A 145 17.04 -7.02 -13.18
N ILE A 146 16.70 -6.75 -11.91
CA ILE A 146 15.70 -7.52 -11.17
C ILE A 146 14.33 -7.33 -11.81
N TYR A 147 13.97 -6.08 -12.15
CA TYR A 147 12.73 -5.79 -12.88
C TYR A 147 12.71 -6.45 -14.26
N ASP A 148 13.81 -6.35 -15.00
CA ASP A 148 13.95 -6.88 -16.34
C ASP A 148 13.83 -8.41 -16.37
N LEU A 149 14.43 -9.09 -15.40
CA LEU A 149 14.31 -10.55 -15.22
C LEU A 149 12.87 -10.97 -14.85
N ILE A 150 12.19 -10.24 -13.95
CA ILE A 150 10.78 -10.47 -13.59
C ILE A 150 9.87 -10.34 -14.82
N ARG A 151 10.17 -9.41 -15.72
CA ARG A 151 9.33 -9.08 -16.88
C ARG A 151 9.77 -9.75 -18.18
N ASN A 152 10.83 -10.55 -18.17
CA ASN A 152 11.46 -11.07 -19.37
C ASN A 152 11.76 -9.96 -20.40
N ASN A 153 12.32 -8.84 -19.94
CA ASN A 153 12.57 -7.65 -20.73
C ASN A 153 14.06 -7.49 -21.00
N GLN A 154 14.50 -7.60 -22.26
CA GLN A 154 15.89 -7.36 -22.68
C GLN A 154 16.94 -8.14 -21.86
N ILE A 155 16.61 -9.36 -21.44
CA ILE A 155 17.48 -10.19 -20.59
C ILE A 155 18.84 -10.43 -21.25
N GLU A 156 18.88 -10.46 -22.59
CA GLU A 156 20.08 -10.58 -23.41
C GLU A 156 21.06 -9.41 -23.30
N ASN A 157 20.64 -8.29 -22.74
CA ASN A 157 21.50 -7.14 -22.49
C ASN A 157 22.10 -7.11 -21.08
N ILE A 158 21.74 -8.05 -20.21
CA ILE A 158 22.27 -8.12 -18.85
C ILE A 158 23.72 -8.64 -18.89
N GLU A 159 24.63 -7.89 -18.26
CA GLU A 159 26.04 -8.25 -18.13
C GLU A 159 26.24 -9.16 -16.91
N LYS A 160 26.58 -10.44 -17.10
CA LYS A 160 26.68 -11.41 -15.99
C LYS A 160 27.94 -11.28 -15.14
N ASN A 161 29.01 -10.68 -15.68
CA ASN A 161 30.32 -10.55 -15.03
C ASN A 161 30.48 -9.24 -14.24
N THR A 162 29.37 -8.67 -13.76
CA THR A 162 29.37 -7.40 -13.00
C THR A 162 29.03 -7.61 -11.54
N LYS A 163 29.53 -6.72 -10.67
CA LYS A 163 29.29 -6.73 -9.23
C LYS A 163 28.70 -5.42 -8.76
N PHE A 164 27.54 -5.46 -8.11
CA PHE A 164 26.79 -4.28 -7.68
C PHE A 164 26.39 -4.37 -6.21
N GLN A 165 26.15 -3.22 -5.58
CA GLN A 165 25.62 -3.15 -4.21
C GLN A 165 24.11 -2.90 -4.28
N TRP A 166 23.33 -3.73 -3.59
CA TRP A 166 21.87 -3.76 -3.66
C TRP A 166 21.24 -3.55 -2.29
N TYR A 167 20.22 -2.70 -2.22
CA TYR A 167 19.56 -2.33 -0.97
C TYR A 167 18.04 -2.51 -1.06
N ASP A 168 17.46 -3.21 -0.08
CA ASP A 168 16.02 -3.37 0.07
C ASP A 168 15.40 -2.17 0.75
N LEU A 169 14.42 -1.53 0.10
CA LEU A 169 13.67 -0.41 0.67
C LEU A 169 12.85 -0.78 1.91
N ASN A 170 12.63 -2.06 2.23
CA ASN A 170 12.03 -2.46 3.50
C ASN A 170 12.92 -2.14 4.72
N TRP A 171 14.24 -2.03 4.55
CA TRP A 171 15.17 -1.66 5.64
C TRP A 171 15.20 -0.15 5.91
N LEU A 172 14.74 0.65 4.94
CA LEU A 172 14.99 2.08 4.89
C LEU A 172 14.54 2.83 6.13
N LYS A 173 13.36 2.49 6.69
CA LYS A 173 12.87 3.14 7.92
C LYS A 173 13.83 2.94 9.08
N GLN A 174 14.20 1.68 9.33
CA GLN A 174 15.05 1.33 10.47
C GLN A 174 16.41 2.02 10.34
N ASP A 175 16.98 2.02 9.13
CA ASP A 175 18.30 2.61 8.90
C ASP A 175 18.27 4.15 8.97
N ILE A 176 17.21 4.81 8.46
CA ILE A 176 16.99 6.25 8.64
C ILE A 176 16.88 6.58 10.13
N ASP A 177 16.11 5.81 10.89
CA ASP A 177 15.91 6.05 12.33
C ASP A 177 17.24 5.91 13.09
N VAL A 178 18.11 4.95 12.73
CA VAL A 178 19.47 4.81 13.27
C VAL A 178 20.31 6.05 12.93
N VAL A 179 20.30 6.51 11.67
CA VAL A 179 21.04 7.70 11.22
C VAL A 179 20.63 8.94 12.02
N ILE A 180 19.33 9.14 12.22
CA ILE A 180 18.80 10.28 12.99
C ILE A 180 19.16 10.14 14.47
N ALA A 181 18.97 8.97 15.07
CA ALA A 181 19.22 8.73 16.50
C ALA A 181 20.69 8.98 16.88
N HIS A 182 21.63 8.67 15.97
CA HIS A 182 23.07 8.89 16.18
C HIS A 182 23.57 10.24 15.61
N ASN A 183 22.66 11.11 15.16
CA ASN A 183 22.97 12.41 14.57
C ASN A 183 24.01 12.35 13.42
N ILE A 184 23.92 11.32 12.57
CA ILE A 184 24.87 11.12 11.47
C ILE A 184 24.54 12.08 10.33
N ARG A 185 25.49 12.95 9.96
CA ARG A 185 25.29 13.99 8.92
C ARG A 185 25.27 13.44 7.50
N VAL A 186 26.15 12.48 7.20
CA VAL A 186 26.23 11.80 5.90
C VAL A 186 26.44 10.32 6.18
N CYS A 187 25.64 9.44 5.58
CA CYS A 187 25.70 8.01 5.77
C CYS A 187 25.55 7.28 4.43
N ASN A 188 26.45 6.34 4.16
CA ASN A 188 26.34 5.37 3.08
C ASN A 188 25.57 4.16 3.59
N LEU A 189 24.39 3.87 3.05
CA LEU A 189 23.69 2.60 3.33
C LEU A 189 24.06 1.56 2.28
N PHE A 190 25.34 1.24 2.20
CA PHE A 190 25.90 0.35 1.19
C PHE A 190 26.06 -1.06 1.75
N THR A 191 25.54 -2.04 1.01
CA THR A 191 25.61 -3.47 1.34
C THR A 191 26.86 -4.11 0.75
N GLU A 192 27.22 -5.31 1.18
CA GLU A 192 28.29 -6.05 0.52
C GLU A 192 28.00 -6.19 -0.98
N PRO A 193 29.00 -6.00 -1.86
CA PRO A 193 28.78 -6.17 -3.28
C PRO A 193 28.36 -7.61 -3.61
N LEU A 194 27.30 -7.73 -4.41
CA LEU A 194 26.71 -8.97 -4.86
C LEU A 194 27.05 -9.18 -6.34
N GLU A 195 27.48 -10.40 -6.69
CA GLU A 195 27.72 -10.75 -8.07
C GLU A 195 26.39 -10.80 -8.82
N THR A 196 26.37 -10.29 -10.05
CA THR A 196 25.16 -10.35 -10.87
C THR A 196 24.75 -11.80 -11.09
N LEU A 197 25.73 -12.70 -11.28
CA LEU A 197 25.49 -14.13 -11.39
C LEU A 197 24.68 -14.71 -10.23
N ASP A 198 24.93 -14.28 -8.98
CA ASP A 198 24.19 -14.76 -7.80
C ASP A 198 22.70 -14.42 -7.92
N ILE A 199 22.37 -13.22 -8.41
CA ILE A 199 20.98 -12.81 -8.68
C ILE A 199 20.36 -13.64 -9.80
N LEU A 200 21.11 -13.90 -10.87
CA LEU A 200 20.63 -14.69 -12.01
C LEU A 200 20.25 -16.11 -11.62
N THR A 201 20.90 -16.70 -10.60
CA THR A 201 20.52 -18.04 -10.10
C THR A 201 19.12 -18.11 -9.50
N LEU A 202 18.50 -16.97 -9.17
CA LEU A 202 17.13 -16.90 -8.67
C LEU A 202 16.07 -16.97 -9.78
N PHE A 203 16.49 -17.04 -11.05
CA PHE A 203 15.62 -17.04 -12.21
C PHE A 203 15.93 -18.21 -13.15
N ASP A 204 14.89 -18.73 -13.81
CA ASP A 204 14.97 -19.91 -14.67
C ASP A 204 15.36 -19.57 -16.12
N TYR A 205 16.45 -18.82 -16.33
CA TYR A 205 16.98 -18.51 -17.66
C TYR A 205 18.36 -19.14 -17.90
N PRO A 206 18.66 -19.65 -19.12
CA PRO A 206 19.98 -20.19 -19.43
C PRO A 206 21.11 -19.15 -19.30
N LEU A 207 22.29 -19.55 -18.80
CA LEU A 207 23.44 -18.63 -18.60
C LEU A 207 24.02 -18.05 -19.90
N ASP A 208 23.76 -18.70 -21.04
CA ASP A 208 24.15 -18.22 -22.37
C ASP A 208 23.20 -17.12 -22.90
N SER A 209 22.11 -16.85 -22.18
CA SER A 209 21.17 -15.78 -22.49
C SER A 209 21.69 -14.39 -22.11
N TYR A 210 22.92 -14.26 -21.59
CA TYR A 210 23.43 -13.01 -21.00
C TYR A 210 24.76 -12.58 -21.64
N LYS A 211 25.03 -11.27 -21.64
CA LYS A 211 26.32 -10.70 -22.05
C LYS A 211 27.39 -10.90 -20.98
N SER A 212 28.64 -10.83 -21.40
CA SER A 212 29.81 -11.00 -20.54
C SER A 212 30.95 -10.05 -20.91
N GLN A 213 30.61 -8.89 -21.47
CA GLN A 213 31.58 -7.92 -21.99
C GLN A 213 32.08 -6.97 -20.90
N SER A 214 31.21 -6.62 -19.94
CA SER A 214 31.54 -5.68 -18.87
C SER A 214 31.99 -6.40 -17.59
N THR A 215 32.94 -5.78 -16.88
CA THR A 215 33.42 -6.19 -15.55
C THR A 215 33.26 -5.06 -14.52
N MET A 216 32.22 -4.24 -14.68
CA MET A 216 31.91 -3.14 -13.77
C MET A 216 31.71 -3.64 -12.34
N THR A 217 32.36 -2.97 -11.38
CA THR A 217 32.35 -3.35 -9.97
C THR A 217 32.06 -2.14 -9.08
N TYR A 218 31.16 -2.34 -8.13
CA TYR A 218 30.89 -1.44 -7.02
C TYR A 218 31.39 -2.09 -5.73
N ASN A 219 32.13 -1.34 -4.92
CA ASN A 219 32.77 -1.80 -3.70
C ASN A 219 33.05 -0.62 -2.76
N LEU A 220 32.04 0.21 -2.51
CA LEU A 220 32.12 1.33 -1.58
C LEU A 220 31.65 0.91 -0.19
N THR A 221 32.19 1.54 0.86
CA THR A 221 31.94 1.12 2.24
C THR A 221 31.27 2.22 3.06
N THR A 222 30.82 1.89 4.27
CA THR A 222 30.43 2.84 5.30
C THR A 222 31.36 2.72 6.50
N LYS A 223 31.67 3.85 7.14
CA LYS A 223 32.35 3.85 8.45
C LYS A 223 31.42 3.54 9.63
N TYR A 224 30.13 3.37 9.37
CA TYR A 224 29.08 3.21 10.38
C TYR A 224 28.50 1.79 10.45
N SER A 225 29.16 0.79 9.86
CA SER A 225 28.63 -0.59 9.75
C SER A 225 28.20 -1.19 11.10
N GLU A 226 28.91 -0.85 12.18
CA GLU A 226 28.61 -1.33 13.54
C GLU A 226 27.24 -0.87 14.07
N LEU A 227 26.72 0.26 13.59
CA LEU A 227 25.43 0.80 14.02
C LEU A 227 24.22 0.09 13.39
N PHE A 228 24.44 -0.64 12.30
CA PHE A 228 23.37 -1.28 11.56
C PHE A 228 23.19 -2.75 11.93
N ASN A 229 23.87 -3.29 12.96
CA ASN A 229 23.90 -4.73 13.28
C ASN A 229 24.41 -5.58 12.11
N SER A 230 25.38 -5.07 11.35
CA SER A 230 25.99 -5.83 10.27
C SER A 230 26.94 -6.90 10.83
N SER A 231 26.93 -8.08 10.21
CA SER A 231 27.86 -9.18 10.50
C SER A 231 29.27 -8.94 9.93
N ILE A 232 29.42 -7.92 9.09
CA ILE A 232 30.64 -7.60 8.35
C ILE A 232 31.03 -6.13 8.49
N ASN A 233 32.33 -5.87 8.55
CA ASN A 233 32.85 -4.50 8.63
C ASN A 233 32.76 -3.81 7.25
N GLY A 234 32.42 -2.52 7.25
CA GLY A 234 32.38 -1.68 6.05
C GLY A 234 31.06 -1.70 5.29
N TYR A 235 30.08 -2.53 5.65
CA TYR A 235 28.78 -2.61 4.96
C TYR A 235 27.64 -2.69 5.94
N VAL A 236 26.44 -2.24 5.54
CA VAL A 236 25.24 -2.28 6.40
C VAL A 236 24.60 -3.67 6.45
N ARG A 237 24.80 -4.50 5.42
CA ARG A 237 24.31 -5.89 5.32
C ARG A 237 25.30 -6.72 4.50
N ASP A 238 25.39 -8.01 4.83
CA ASP A 238 26.14 -8.99 4.02
C ASP A 238 25.36 -9.43 2.77
N LYS A 239 26.08 -10.03 1.82
CA LYS A 239 25.53 -10.44 0.52
C LYS A 239 24.44 -11.51 0.64
N ASN A 240 24.50 -12.38 1.65
CA ASN A 240 23.51 -13.45 1.83
C ASN A 240 22.18 -12.84 2.28
N THR A 241 22.22 -11.90 3.22
CA THR A 241 21.06 -11.12 3.67
C THR A 241 20.40 -10.38 2.50
N VAL A 242 21.21 -9.80 1.60
CA VAL A 242 20.71 -9.15 0.38
C VAL A 242 20.03 -10.16 -0.55
N LEU A 243 20.65 -11.32 -0.79
CA LEU A 243 20.11 -12.34 -1.67
C LEU A 243 18.78 -12.93 -1.15
N GLU A 244 18.69 -13.20 0.16
CA GLU A 244 17.45 -13.64 0.83
C GLU A 244 16.33 -12.60 0.70
N SER A 245 16.66 -11.32 0.88
CA SER A 245 15.69 -10.23 0.71
C SER A 245 15.23 -10.10 -0.75
N ILE A 246 16.10 -10.30 -1.74
CA ILE A 246 15.69 -10.36 -3.16
C ILE A 246 14.70 -11.52 -3.35
N GLN A 247 14.96 -12.71 -2.81
CA GLN A 247 14.04 -13.85 -2.90
C GLN A 247 12.67 -13.53 -2.29
N GLN A 248 12.62 -12.93 -1.10
CA GLN A 248 11.38 -12.50 -0.45
C GLN A 248 10.62 -11.48 -1.32
N TYR A 249 11.33 -10.51 -1.90
CA TYR A 249 10.74 -9.55 -2.84
C TYR A 249 10.15 -10.23 -4.08
N LEU A 250 10.83 -11.25 -4.64
CA LEU A 250 10.34 -12.00 -5.78
C LEU A 250 9.05 -12.77 -5.44
N GLN A 251 8.95 -13.36 -4.25
CA GLN A 251 7.71 -14.00 -3.77
C GLN A 251 6.57 -12.98 -3.69
N PHE A 252 6.80 -11.84 -3.03
CA PHE A 252 5.82 -10.76 -2.96
C PHE A 252 5.37 -10.28 -4.35
N ASN A 253 6.30 -10.17 -5.31
CA ASN A 253 6.01 -9.68 -6.65
C ASN A 253 5.12 -10.64 -7.46
N LYS A 254 5.29 -11.96 -7.28
CA LYS A 254 4.55 -13.01 -8.00
C LYS A 254 3.06 -13.08 -7.65
N ILE A 255 2.68 -12.62 -6.45
CA ILE A 255 1.28 -12.67 -5.98
C ILE A 255 0.41 -11.74 -6.83
N ASP A 256 -0.66 -12.26 -7.43
CA ASP A 256 -1.68 -11.43 -8.05
C ASP A 256 -2.56 -10.76 -6.98
N LYS A 257 -2.63 -9.43 -7.06
CA LYS A 257 -3.33 -8.58 -6.10
C LYS A 257 -4.58 -7.95 -6.73
N SER A 258 -4.92 -8.33 -7.96
CA SER A 258 -6.06 -7.81 -8.72
C SER A 258 -7.39 -7.99 -8.00
N ASN A 259 -7.51 -9.07 -7.20
CA ASN A 259 -8.71 -9.42 -6.44
C ASN A 259 -8.75 -8.85 -5.02
N LEU A 260 -7.73 -8.11 -4.60
CA LEU A 260 -7.70 -7.51 -3.27
C LEU A 260 -8.41 -6.16 -3.24
N VAL A 261 -9.11 -5.96 -2.14
CA VAL A 261 -9.76 -4.73 -1.72
C VAL A 261 -9.35 -4.48 -0.26
N VAL A 262 -9.22 -3.22 0.14
CA VAL A 262 -8.99 -2.87 1.55
C VAL A 262 -10.03 -1.84 1.97
N SER A 263 -10.62 -2.06 3.13
CA SER A 263 -11.58 -1.16 3.76
C SER A 263 -10.91 0.13 4.25
N ASN A 264 -11.46 1.29 3.91
CA ASN A 264 -10.91 2.58 4.32
C ASN A 264 -11.15 2.93 5.79
N ILE A 265 -11.96 2.16 6.52
CA ILE A 265 -12.21 2.38 7.96
C ILE A 265 -10.98 2.06 8.81
N CYS A 266 -9.98 1.38 8.24
CA CYS A 266 -8.75 1.03 8.94
C CYS A 266 -7.86 2.24 9.27
N VAL A 267 -8.07 3.41 8.64
CA VAL A 267 -7.29 4.63 8.90
C VAL A 267 -8.16 5.74 9.48
N LYS A 268 -7.72 6.30 10.61
CA LYS A 268 -8.33 7.43 11.30
C LYS A 268 -7.38 8.61 11.43
N HIS A 269 -6.09 8.35 11.65
CA HIS A 269 -5.06 9.36 11.88
C HIS A 269 -4.19 9.62 10.65
N VAL A 270 -4.12 8.68 9.72
CA VAL A 270 -3.47 8.80 8.41
C VAL A 270 -4.47 9.36 7.42
N SER A 271 -4.04 10.32 6.61
CA SER A 271 -4.91 10.89 5.58
C SER A 271 -5.31 9.84 4.54
N GLN A 272 -6.54 9.93 4.03
CA GLN A 272 -7.02 9.03 2.98
C GLN A 272 -6.17 9.10 1.70
N PHE A 273 -5.53 10.24 1.44
CA PHE A 273 -4.56 10.40 0.34
C PHE A 273 -3.28 9.58 0.56
N GLN A 274 -2.71 9.61 1.78
CA GLN A 274 -1.56 8.78 2.10
C GLN A 274 -1.92 7.29 2.05
N PHE A 275 -3.08 6.92 2.58
CA PHE A 275 -3.62 5.57 2.49
C PHE A 275 -3.73 5.09 1.03
N SER A 276 -4.29 5.91 0.12
CA SER A 276 -4.39 5.54 -1.29
C SER A 276 -3.02 5.38 -1.99
N CYS A 277 -2.03 6.18 -1.59
CA CYS A 277 -0.64 6.00 -2.05
C CYS A 277 -0.03 4.68 -1.55
N ILE A 278 -0.33 4.27 -0.32
CA ILE A 278 0.13 3.00 0.26
C ILE A 278 -0.51 1.82 -0.49
N LEU A 279 -1.83 1.83 -0.73
CA LEU A 279 -2.49 0.77 -1.52
C LEU A 279 -1.82 0.59 -2.89
N LYS A 280 -1.55 1.71 -3.58
CA LYS A 280 -0.83 1.73 -4.86
C LYS A 280 0.57 1.13 -4.75
N LEU A 281 1.32 1.45 -3.68
CA LEU A 281 2.66 0.89 -3.43
C LEU A 281 2.61 -0.63 -3.29
N PHE A 282 1.60 -1.15 -2.57
CA PHE A 282 1.38 -2.58 -2.40
C PHE A 282 0.85 -3.27 -3.66
N GLY A 283 0.45 -2.51 -4.69
CA GLY A 283 -0.13 -3.06 -5.92
C GLY A 283 -1.62 -3.41 -5.80
N ILE A 284 -2.27 -3.02 -4.70
CA ILE A 284 -3.71 -3.17 -4.48
C ILE A 284 -4.40 -2.04 -5.23
N LYS A 285 -5.36 -2.40 -6.11
CA LYS A 285 -6.03 -1.45 -7.00
C LYS A 285 -7.45 -1.11 -6.59
N ASN A 286 -7.98 -1.72 -5.53
CA ASN A 286 -9.36 -1.54 -5.12
C ASN A 286 -9.44 -1.12 -3.65
N VAL A 287 -10.43 -0.28 -3.35
CA VAL A 287 -10.77 0.15 -1.99
C VAL A 287 -12.26 -0.03 -1.74
N GLN A 288 -12.63 -0.42 -0.52
CA GLN A 288 -14.00 -0.41 -0.03
C GLN A 288 -14.18 0.83 0.84
N ILE A 289 -15.25 1.59 0.61
CA ILE A 289 -15.50 2.87 1.28
C ILE A 289 -16.69 2.75 2.23
N ALA A 290 -16.52 3.20 3.47
CA ALA A 290 -17.63 3.62 4.31
C ALA A 290 -17.93 5.09 3.99
N PRO A 291 -19.04 5.44 3.29
CA PRO A 291 -19.22 6.79 2.75
C PRO A 291 -19.11 7.89 3.81
N THR A 292 -19.71 7.68 4.99
CA THR A 292 -19.71 8.63 6.11
C THR A 292 -18.30 8.99 6.62
N THR A 293 -17.28 8.17 6.37
CA THR A 293 -15.89 8.51 6.71
C THR A 293 -15.31 9.62 5.83
N LEU A 294 -15.89 9.84 4.64
CA LEU A 294 -15.49 10.89 3.71
C LEU A 294 -16.39 12.13 3.79
N ILE A 295 -17.68 11.94 4.05
CA ILE A 295 -18.69 13.03 4.01
C ILE A 295 -19.22 13.45 5.40
N GLY A 296 -18.85 12.73 6.46
CA GLY A 296 -19.26 12.97 7.84
C GLY A 296 -20.73 12.58 8.16
N SER A 297 -21.67 12.98 7.32
CA SER A 297 -23.11 12.70 7.46
C SER A 297 -23.74 12.30 6.12
N TRP A 298 -24.81 11.50 6.18
CA TRP A 298 -25.62 11.14 5.01
C TRP A 298 -26.29 12.35 4.33
N ASP A 299 -26.48 13.46 5.05
CA ASP A 299 -26.98 14.72 4.47
C ASP A 299 -26.05 15.29 3.40
N ASN A 300 -24.77 14.89 3.41
CA ASN A 300 -23.74 15.34 2.48
C ASN A 300 -23.45 14.31 1.39
N LEU A 301 -24.36 13.37 1.11
CA LEU A 301 -24.15 12.30 0.12
C LEU A 301 -23.76 12.86 -1.26
N ASP A 302 -24.34 13.99 -1.65
CA ASP A 302 -24.06 14.65 -2.93
C ASP A 302 -22.64 15.24 -3.04
N THR A 303 -21.92 15.36 -1.92
CA THR A 303 -20.54 15.85 -1.88
C THR A 303 -19.48 14.75 -1.98
N LEU A 304 -19.91 13.48 -2.09
CA LEU A 304 -19.02 12.33 -2.14
C LEU A 304 -18.10 12.44 -3.37
N ASN A 305 -16.78 12.46 -3.12
CA ASN A 305 -15.75 12.60 -4.15
C ASN A 305 -14.64 11.57 -3.93
N PHE A 306 -14.25 10.87 -5.00
CA PHE A 306 -13.24 9.81 -5.00
C PHE A 306 -11.89 10.19 -5.64
N ASP A 307 -11.66 11.47 -5.92
CA ASP A 307 -10.43 12.00 -6.54
C ASP A 307 -9.16 11.60 -5.79
N ILE A 308 -9.26 11.49 -4.46
CA ILE A 308 -8.17 11.03 -3.59
C ILE A 308 -7.70 9.60 -3.92
N TYR A 309 -8.57 8.76 -4.49
CA TYR A 309 -8.28 7.40 -4.92
C TYR A 309 -7.99 7.33 -6.43
N SER A 310 -8.79 8.01 -7.26
CA SER A 310 -8.63 7.98 -8.72
C SER A 310 -7.29 8.56 -9.18
N LYS A 311 -6.78 9.62 -8.53
CA LYS A 311 -5.43 10.18 -8.77
C LYS A 311 -4.30 9.17 -8.55
N ASN A 312 -4.56 8.13 -7.75
CA ASN A 312 -3.62 7.03 -7.50
C ASN A 312 -3.96 5.75 -8.26
N ASN A 313 -4.88 5.81 -9.23
CA ASN A 313 -5.41 4.65 -9.96
C ASN A 313 -5.99 3.57 -9.04
N ILE A 314 -6.60 4.00 -7.93
CA ILE A 314 -7.33 3.14 -7.01
C ILE A 314 -8.81 3.23 -7.34
N ASN A 315 -9.40 2.08 -7.67
CA ASN A 315 -10.81 1.92 -7.97
C ASN A 315 -11.61 1.83 -6.66
N VAL A 316 -12.64 2.66 -6.52
CA VAL A 316 -13.61 2.51 -5.43
C VAL A 316 -14.57 1.40 -5.82
N TYR A 317 -14.31 0.19 -5.33
CA TYR A 317 -14.98 -1.02 -5.79
C TYR A 317 -16.31 -1.25 -5.09
N SER A 318 -16.34 -1.00 -3.79
CA SER A 318 -17.48 -1.35 -2.93
C SER A 318 -17.74 -0.32 -1.85
N PHE A 319 -18.99 -0.28 -1.39
CA PHE A 319 -19.38 0.42 -0.17
C PHE A 319 -19.70 -0.55 0.96
N GLN A 320 -19.35 -0.14 2.17
CA GLN A 320 -19.74 -0.78 3.43
C GLN A 320 -20.41 0.24 4.33
N SER A 321 -20.95 -0.22 5.47
CA SER A 321 -21.55 0.70 6.46
C SER A 321 -22.58 1.64 5.84
N ILE A 322 -23.32 1.18 4.82
CA ILE A 322 -24.20 2.00 3.97
C ILE A 322 -25.41 2.59 4.69
N THR A 323 -25.62 2.21 5.94
CA THR A 323 -26.69 2.66 6.84
C THR A 323 -26.14 3.13 8.19
N TYR A 324 -24.85 3.42 8.27
CA TYR A 324 -24.18 3.80 9.52
C TYR A 324 -24.91 4.95 10.24
N GLY A 325 -25.15 4.77 11.54
CA GLY A 325 -25.85 5.76 12.38
C GLY A 325 -27.37 5.76 12.26
N LEU A 326 -27.97 5.07 11.29
CA LEU A 326 -29.42 5.01 11.13
C LEU A 326 -30.05 4.00 12.10
N LEU A 327 -31.23 4.35 12.61
CA LEU A 327 -32.01 3.52 13.54
C LEU A 327 -33.22 2.83 12.88
N TYR A 328 -33.36 2.94 11.57
CA TYR A 328 -34.46 2.33 10.82
C TYR A 328 -34.36 0.80 10.81
N ASN A 329 -35.47 0.08 10.68
CA ASN A 329 -35.48 -1.38 10.73
C ASN A 329 -36.44 -1.98 9.68
N ILE A 330 -36.02 -3.05 9.00
CA ILE A 330 -36.82 -3.76 7.99
C ILE A 330 -38.12 -4.33 8.57
N PHE A 331 -38.10 -4.78 9.83
CA PHE A 331 -39.24 -5.41 10.52
C PHE A 331 -40.12 -4.41 11.27
N ASP A 332 -39.76 -3.13 11.27
CA ASP A 332 -40.56 -2.05 11.84
C ASP A 332 -41.33 -1.31 10.73
N VAL A 333 -42.64 -1.50 10.69
CA VAL A 333 -43.52 -0.86 9.69
C VAL A 333 -43.41 0.68 9.68
N THR A 334 -43.04 1.28 10.82
CA THR A 334 -42.93 2.75 10.94
C THR A 334 -41.64 3.30 10.31
N THR A 335 -40.58 2.49 10.20
CA THR A 335 -39.26 2.94 9.70
C THR A 335 -38.77 2.20 8.46
N GLN A 336 -39.37 1.07 8.09
CA GLN A 336 -38.99 0.28 6.91
C GLN A 336 -38.93 1.11 5.62
N HIS A 337 -39.93 1.96 5.38
CA HIS A 337 -39.99 2.82 4.19
C HIS A 337 -38.88 3.90 4.18
N LEU A 338 -38.44 4.36 5.36
CA LEU A 338 -37.32 5.30 5.49
C LEU A 338 -36.01 4.62 5.14
N LEU A 339 -35.80 3.39 5.60
CA LEU A 339 -34.63 2.57 5.23
C LEU A 339 -34.59 2.31 3.73
N LEU A 340 -35.72 1.92 3.14
CA LEU A 340 -35.84 1.70 1.70
C LEU A 340 -35.49 2.97 0.91
N THR A 341 -36.04 4.11 1.32
CA THR A 341 -35.77 5.42 0.69
C THR A 341 -34.28 5.78 0.79
N HIS A 342 -33.67 5.57 1.95
CA HIS A 342 -32.24 5.78 2.16
C HIS A 342 -31.40 4.90 1.23
N LEU A 343 -31.64 3.58 1.23
CA LEU A 343 -30.88 2.65 0.40
C LEU A 343 -30.99 2.99 -1.08
N LYS A 344 -32.16 3.39 -1.57
CA LYS A 344 -32.34 3.85 -2.96
C LYS A 344 -31.45 5.05 -3.29
N LYS A 345 -31.40 6.07 -2.41
CA LYS A 345 -30.50 7.23 -2.59
C LYS A 345 -29.02 6.82 -2.64
N VAL A 346 -28.60 5.93 -1.75
CA VAL A 346 -27.21 5.43 -1.76
C VAL A 346 -26.94 4.61 -3.02
N ILE A 347 -27.89 3.79 -3.48
CA ILE A 347 -27.79 3.01 -4.72
C ILE A 347 -27.64 3.93 -5.93
N ASP A 348 -28.45 5.00 -6.04
CA ASP A 348 -28.33 5.97 -7.12
C ASP A 348 -26.93 6.60 -7.16
N CYS A 349 -26.43 7.00 -5.99
CA CYS A 349 -25.05 7.49 -5.84
C CYS A 349 -24.01 6.44 -6.27
N GLY A 350 -24.20 5.17 -5.87
CA GLY A 350 -23.33 4.06 -6.25
C GLY A 350 -23.29 3.81 -7.76
N ILE A 351 -24.46 3.80 -8.41
CA ILE A 351 -24.58 3.62 -9.86
C ILE A 351 -23.87 4.75 -10.61
N GLN A 352 -24.12 6.01 -10.20
CA GLN A 352 -23.47 7.18 -10.80
C GLN A 352 -21.94 7.12 -10.70
N ASN A 353 -21.41 6.49 -9.65
CA ASN A 353 -19.98 6.35 -9.39
C ASN A 353 -19.41 4.97 -9.79
N ASN A 354 -20.16 4.15 -10.52
CA ASN A 354 -19.77 2.80 -10.97
C ASN A 354 -19.36 1.83 -9.84
N ILE A 355 -19.95 1.97 -8.65
CA ILE A 355 -19.71 1.08 -7.51
C ILE A 355 -20.35 -0.28 -7.78
N LYS A 356 -19.59 -1.36 -7.55
CA LYS A 356 -19.99 -2.72 -7.91
C LYS A 356 -20.69 -3.46 -6.78
N VAL A 357 -20.31 -3.22 -5.53
CA VAL A 357 -20.80 -3.98 -4.39
C VAL A 357 -21.20 -3.08 -3.24
N PHE A 358 -22.38 -3.32 -2.67
CA PHE A 358 -22.85 -2.72 -1.43
C PHE A 358 -22.94 -3.80 -0.36
N VAL A 359 -22.34 -3.59 0.81
CA VAL A 359 -22.43 -4.52 1.95
C VAL A 359 -23.56 -4.09 2.88
N PHE A 360 -24.52 -4.98 3.11
CA PHE A 360 -25.59 -4.83 4.10
C PHE A 360 -25.37 -5.79 5.27
N GLY A 361 -24.75 -5.26 6.34
CA GLY A 361 -24.41 -6.01 7.55
C GLY A 361 -24.99 -5.48 8.86
N CYS A 362 -25.68 -4.33 8.84
CA CYS A 362 -26.01 -3.63 10.08
C CYS A 362 -27.04 -4.39 10.95
N PRO A 363 -26.69 -4.79 12.19
CA PRO A 363 -27.59 -5.52 13.08
C PRO A 363 -28.90 -4.79 13.36
N LYS A 364 -28.83 -3.47 13.61
CA LYS A 364 -30.00 -2.65 13.96
C LYS A 364 -31.04 -2.59 12.86
N ASN A 365 -30.61 -2.64 11.59
CA ASN A 365 -31.53 -2.53 10.46
C ASN A 365 -32.30 -3.82 10.16
N ARG A 366 -31.91 -4.94 10.78
CA ARG A 366 -32.57 -6.25 10.64
C ARG A 366 -32.80 -6.93 11.99
N HIS A 367 -32.97 -6.14 13.05
CA HIS A 367 -33.22 -6.69 14.37
C HIS A 367 -34.67 -7.15 14.48
N ILE A 368 -34.91 -8.45 14.69
CA ILE A 368 -36.26 -9.00 14.83
C ILE A 368 -36.93 -8.41 16.07
N LEU A 369 -38.18 -7.93 15.91
CA LEU A 369 -38.98 -7.31 16.97
C LEU A 369 -40.07 -8.24 17.54
N ASN A 370 -40.54 -9.21 16.75
CA ASN A 370 -41.58 -10.17 17.13
C ASN A 370 -41.46 -11.47 16.31
N ASP A 371 -42.11 -12.54 16.75
CA ASP A 371 -42.07 -13.88 16.13
C ASP A 371 -42.90 -14.01 14.83
N ALA A 372 -43.11 -12.90 14.10
CA ALA A 372 -43.81 -12.92 12.81
C ALA A 372 -42.96 -13.58 11.70
N THR A 373 -43.54 -13.71 10.50
CA THR A 373 -42.84 -14.23 9.30
C THR A 373 -41.79 -13.26 8.77
N ASN A 374 -40.73 -13.00 9.55
CA ASN A 374 -39.66 -12.05 9.26
C ASN A 374 -38.94 -12.38 7.94
N ASP A 375 -38.77 -13.67 7.62
CA ASP A 375 -38.19 -14.12 6.34
C ASP A 375 -38.91 -13.56 5.13
N ASN A 376 -40.25 -13.58 5.10
CA ASN A 376 -41.01 -13.08 3.95
C ASN A 376 -40.83 -11.57 3.80
N ILE A 377 -40.87 -10.84 4.92
CA ILE A 377 -40.67 -9.38 4.93
C ILE A 377 -39.27 -9.05 4.41
N PHE A 378 -38.24 -9.76 4.87
CA PHE A 378 -36.86 -9.55 4.43
C PHE A 378 -36.67 -9.91 2.95
N VAL A 379 -37.24 -11.03 2.50
CA VAL A 379 -37.22 -11.47 1.11
C VAL A 379 -37.86 -10.43 0.19
N ASP A 380 -39.05 -9.96 0.51
CA ASP A 380 -39.77 -8.97 -0.30
C ASP A 380 -39.05 -7.62 -0.30
N PHE A 381 -38.51 -7.19 0.84
CA PHE A 381 -37.72 -5.96 0.94
C PHE A 381 -36.52 -5.98 -0.01
N PHE A 382 -35.75 -7.07 -0.03
CA PHE A 382 -34.57 -7.18 -0.89
C PHE A 382 -34.91 -7.46 -2.36
N ARG A 383 -36.06 -8.06 -2.67
CA ARG A 383 -36.57 -8.11 -4.05
C ARG A 383 -36.86 -6.71 -4.58
N VAL A 384 -37.51 -5.85 -3.78
CA VAL A 384 -37.75 -4.44 -4.14
C VAL A 384 -36.43 -3.68 -4.36
N ILE A 385 -35.42 -3.91 -3.52
CA ILE A 385 -34.07 -3.33 -3.73
C ILE A 385 -33.45 -3.86 -5.03
N GLY A 386 -33.51 -5.17 -5.26
CA GLY A 386 -33.00 -5.82 -6.46
C GLY A 386 -33.64 -5.25 -7.73
N ASP A 387 -34.96 -5.16 -7.77
CA ASP A 387 -35.73 -4.60 -8.88
C ASP A 387 -35.37 -3.14 -9.12
N TYR A 388 -35.13 -2.37 -8.04
CA TYR A 388 -34.71 -0.98 -8.14
C TYR A 388 -33.32 -0.82 -8.77
N ILE A 389 -32.38 -1.72 -8.46
CA ILE A 389 -31.05 -1.71 -9.10
C ILE A 389 -31.18 -1.99 -10.61
N GLY A 390 -32.10 -2.87 -11.01
CA GLY A 390 -32.38 -3.15 -12.42
C GLY A 390 -31.14 -3.65 -13.17
N ASP A 391 -30.95 -3.18 -14.41
CA ASP A 391 -29.82 -3.51 -15.33
C ASP A 391 -28.47 -2.91 -15.00
N ASN A 392 -28.36 -2.20 -13.87
CA ASN A 392 -27.08 -1.66 -13.43
C ASN A 392 -26.15 -2.75 -12.90
N ASP A 393 -24.85 -2.56 -13.15
CA ASP A 393 -23.77 -3.42 -12.67
C ASP A 393 -23.42 -3.10 -11.20
N LEU A 394 -24.39 -3.34 -10.33
CA LEU A 394 -24.30 -3.20 -8.87
C LEU A 394 -24.97 -4.41 -8.21
N THR A 395 -24.35 -4.93 -7.16
CA THR A 395 -24.88 -6.03 -6.35
C THR A 395 -24.90 -5.63 -4.88
N ILE A 396 -26.04 -5.82 -4.20
CA ILE A 396 -26.10 -5.73 -2.75
C ILE A 396 -25.82 -7.11 -2.14
N CYS A 397 -24.85 -7.17 -1.24
CA CYS A 397 -24.42 -8.37 -0.55
C CYS A 397 -24.94 -8.34 0.89
N ILE A 398 -25.68 -9.38 1.26
CA ILE A 398 -26.13 -9.59 2.65
C ILE A 398 -25.03 -10.35 3.40
N GLU A 399 -24.60 -9.79 4.52
CA GLU A 399 -23.50 -10.31 5.35
C GLU A 399 -24.02 -11.13 6.54
N ASN A 400 -23.36 -12.24 6.86
CA ASN A 400 -23.52 -12.93 8.14
C ASN A 400 -22.92 -12.07 9.26
N ASN A 401 -23.68 -11.76 10.31
CA ASN A 401 -23.19 -10.87 11.37
C ASN A 401 -23.38 -11.49 12.75
N SER A 402 -22.36 -11.43 13.61
CA SER A 402 -22.35 -12.14 14.89
C SER A 402 -23.38 -11.60 15.90
N LYS A 403 -23.92 -12.49 16.73
CA LYS A 403 -24.72 -12.17 17.92
C LYS A 403 -23.96 -11.31 18.91
N GLN A 404 -22.62 -11.38 18.92
CA GLN A 404 -21.78 -10.55 19.77
C GLN A 404 -21.91 -9.05 19.44
N TYR A 405 -22.30 -8.69 18.21
CA TYR A 405 -22.61 -7.32 17.82
C TYR A 405 -24.09 -6.94 18.01
N GLY A 406 -24.88 -7.79 18.68
CA GLY A 406 -26.31 -7.58 18.90
C GLY A 406 -27.19 -7.95 17.70
N CYS A 407 -26.67 -8.70 16.73
CA CYS A 407 -27.45 -9.22 15.61
C CYS A 407 -28.23 -10.47 16.02
N ASN A 408 -29.55 -10.48 15.84
CA ASN A 408 -30.41 -11.63 16.14
C ASN A 408 -31.02 -12.28 14.87
N TYR A 409 -30.49 -11.95 13.69
CA TYR A 409 -31.01 -12.43 12.41
C TYR A 409 -29.88 -12.54 11.38
N LEU A 410 -29.76 -13.71 10.74
CA LEU A 410 -28.73 -14.05 9.74
C LEU A 410 -27.31 -13.98 10.33
N ASN A 411 -27.06 -14.86 11.27
CA ASN A 411 -25.81 -14.95 12.01
C ASN A 411 -24.81 -15.91 11.35
N THR A 412 -25.29 -16.94 10.64
CA THR A 412 -24.46 -17.98 10.00
C THR A 412 -24.46 -17.90 8.47
N ILE A 413 -23.49 -18.55 7.84
CA ILE A 413 -23.40 -18.73 6.38
C ILE A 413 -24.67 -19.40 5.85
N SER A 414 -25.14 -20.46 6.50
CA SER A 414 -26.34 -21.20 6.08
C SER A 414 -27.62 -20.37 6.18
N GLU A 415 -27.82 -19.64 7.27
CA GLU A 415 -28.97 -18.75 7.42
C GLU A 415 -29.01 -17.68 6.32
N VAL A 416 -27.88 -17.01 6.06
CA VAL A 416 -27.79 -16.03 4.96
C VAL A 416 -28.00 -16.71 3.61
N GLY A 417 -27.35 -17.84 3.37
CA GLY A 417 -27.42 -18.59 2.12
C GLY A 417 -28.84 -19.02 1.78
N ASP A 418 -29.59 -19.53 2.75
CA ASP A 418 -30.99 -19.93 2.59
C ASP A 418 -31.89 -18.73 2.27
N ILE A 419 -31.73 -17.61 2.97
CA ILE A 419 -32.50 -16.39 2.70
C ILE A 419 -32.17 -15.78 1.33
N VAL A 420 -30.90 -15.69 0.96
CA VAL A 420 -30.50 -15.16 -0.36
C VAL A 420 -30.97 -16.07 -1.49
N THR A 421 -30.99 -17.39 -1.27
CA THR A 421 -31.58 -18.36 -2.20
C THR A 421 -33.09 -18.14 -2.35
N LYS A 422 -33.82 -17.84 -1.25
CA LYS A 422 -35.26 -17.48 -1.32
C LYS A 422 -35.50 -16.15 -2.03
N ILE A 423 -34.63 -15.16 -1.82
CA ILE A 423 -34.69 -13.87 -2.54
C ILE A 423 -34.62 -14.11 -4.05
N ASN A 424 -33.67 -14.96 -4.48
CA ASN A 424 -33.45 -15.37 -5.87
C ASN A 424 -33.42 -14.19 -6.85
N HIS A 425 -32.64 -13.17 -6.54
CA HIS A 425 -32.51 -11.97 -7.37
C HIS A 425 -31.06 -11.81 -7.84
N ARG A 426 -30.86 -11.41 -9.10
CA ARG A 426 -29.50 -11.34 -9.68
C ARG A 426 -28.61 -10.26 -9.04
N ASN A 427 -29.21 -9.14 -8.62
CA ASN A 427 -28.54 -8.03 -7.95
C ASN A 427 -28.49 -8.16 -6.41
N VAL A 428 -28.99 -9.27 -5.84
CA VAL A 428 -28.92 -9.54 -4.40
C VAL A 428 -28.19 -10.85 -4.18
N LYS A 429 -27.05 -10.77 -3.49
CA LYS A 429 -26.17 -11.90 -3.24
C LYS A 429 -25.80 -11.96 -1.77
N MET A 430 -25.08 -13.00 -1.37
CA MET A 430 -24.49 -13.06 -0.04
C MET A 430 -23.02 -12.66 -0.09
N MET A 431 -22.52 -12.24 1.06
CA MET A 431 -21.09 -12.24 1.33
C MET A 431 -20.79 -13.02 2.60
N VAL A 432 -19.52 -13.36 2.79
CA VAL A 432 -19.05 -14.03 3.99
C VAL A 432 -18.03 -13.15 4.71
N ASP A 433 -18.32 -12.78 5.94
CA ASP A 433 -17.35 -12.19 6.88
C ASP A 433 -16.78 -13.32 7.75
N ILE A 434 -15.46 -13.53 7.64
CA ILE A 434 -14.76 -14.61 8.35
C ILE A 434 -14.65 -14.32 9.85
N GLY A 435 -14.49 -13.06 10.24
CA GLY A 435 -14.46 -12.66 11.64
C GLY A 435 -15.77 -13.05 12.34
N ASN A 436 -16.90 -12.83 11.67
CA ASN A 436 -18.22 -13.26 12.15
C ASN A 436 -18.36 -14.78 12.19
N VAL A 437 -17.88 -15.51 11.17
CA VAL A 437 -17.84 -16.99 11.18
C VAL A 437 -17.08 -17.51 12.40
N MET A 438 -15.91 -16.91 12.69
CA MET A 438 -15.09 -17.29 13.84
C MET A 438 -15.78 -17.00 15.17
N MET A 439 -16.46 -15.85 15.30
CA MET A 439 -17.18 -15.44 16.51
C MET A 439 -18.43 -16.28 16.81
N GLU A 440 -19.10 -16.79 15.77
CA GLU A 440 -20.26 -17.68 15.91
C GLU A 440 -19.89 -19.16 15.98
N HIS A 441 -18.60 -19.51 15.85
CA HIS A 441 -18.15 -20.90 15.68
C HIS A 441 -18.88 -21.61 14.52
N ASP A 442 -19.15 -20.86 13.45
CA ASP A 442 -19.97 -21.30 12.33
C ASP A 442 -19.24 -22.32 11.45
N ASN A 443 -20.01 -23.16 10.74
CA ASN A 443 -19.46 -24.16 9.85
C ASN A 443 -19.02 -23.55 8.53
N ILE A 444 -17.75 -23.15 8.45
CA ILE A 444 -17.14 -22.60 7.23
C ILE A 444 -17.29 -23.48 5.97
N ASN A 445 -17.52 -24.79 6.13
CA ASN A 445 -17.77 -25.68 4.98
C ASN A 445 -19.11 -25.39 4.29
N ASP A 446 -20.04 -24.66 4.91
CA ASP A 446 -21.30 -24.27 4.26
C ASP A 446 -21.06 -23.40 3.02
N MET A 447 -19.89 -22.76 2.91
CA MET A 447 -19.48 -22.05 1.68
C MET A 447 -19.53 -22.92 0.42
N TYR A 448 -19.31 -24.23 0.53
CA TYR A 448 -19.41 -25.15 -0.61
C TYR A 448 -20.84 -25.21 -1.17
N ASN A 449 -21.85 -25.09 -0.31
CA ASN A 449 -23.27 -25.19 -0.69
C ASN A 449 -23.76 -23.92 -1.39
N TYR A 450 -23.17 -22.76 -1.05
CA TYR A 450 -23.63 -21.45 -1.52
C TYR A 450 -22.63 -20.74 -2.44
N LYS A 451 -21.62 -21.46 -2.97
CA LYS A 451 -20.55 -20.90 -3.81
C LYS A 451 -21.04 -20.02 -4.97
N ASP A 452 -22.19 -20.33 -5.56
CA ASP A 452 -22.73 -19.62 -6.73
C ASP A 452 -23.38 -18.28 -6.37
N ILE A 453 -23.69 -18.07 -5.08
CA ILE A 453 -24.30 -16.83 -4.57
C ILE A 453 -23.37 -16.03 -3.64
N ILE A 454 -22.19 -16.56 -3.27
CA ILE A 454 -21.15 -15.81 -2.56
C ILE A 454 -20.49 -14.84 -3.55
N TYR A 455 -20.73 -13.54 -3.37
CA TYR A 455 -20.28 -12.50 -4.30
C TYR A 455 -19.14 -11.63 -3.77
N ASN A 456 -19.04 -11.48 -2.45
CA ASN A 456 -17.97 -10.76 -1.78
C ASN A 456 -17.55 -11.51 -0.52
N ILE A 457 -16.35 -11.23 -0.03
CA ILE A 457 -15.78 -11.84 1.16
C ILE A 457 -15.04 -10.74 1.93
N ASP A 458 -15.30 -10.66 3.23
CA ASP A 458 -14.53 -9.83 4.15
C ASP A 458 -13.58 -10.73 4.96
N ILE A 459 -12.29 -10.47 4.77
CA ILE A 459 -11.19 -11.04 5.56
C ILE A 459 -11.02 -10.13 6.78
N ALA A 460 -11.56 -10.60 7.90
CA ALA A 460 -11.55 -9.88 9.17
C ALA A 460 -11.17 -10.83 10.31
N ASN A 461 -10.48 -10.29 11.31
CA ASN A 461 -10.34 -10.98 12.60
C ASN A 461 -11.58 -10.72 13.46
N PRO A 462 -11.90 -11.59 14.45
CA PRO A 462 -12.91 -11.31 15.46
C PRO A 462 -12.76 -9.91 16.07
N ASN A 463 -13.86 -9.17 16.19
CA ASN A 463 -13.87 -7.77 16.64
C ASN A 463 -13.10 -6.79 15.72
N MET A 464 -12.92 -7.11 14.44
CA MET A 464 -12.16 -6.33 13.46
C MET A 464 -10.73 -6.00 13.91
N LYS A 465 -10.10 -6.88 14.68
CA LYS A 465 -8.71 -6.69 15.15
C LYS A 465 -7.75 -6.58 13.95
N PRO A 466 -6.62 -5.85 14.10
CA PRO A 466 -5.61 -5.77 13.04
C PRO A 466 -5.16 -7.13 12.52
N PHE A 467 -5.03 -7.27 11.20
CA PHE A 467 -4.71 -8.51 10.51
C PHE A 467 -3.20 -8.74 10.38
N ILE A 468 -2.50 -8.83 11.51
CA ILE A 468 -1.02 -8.91 11.54
C ILE A 468 -0.45 -10.34 11.65
N GLN A 469 -1.30 -11.33 11.92
CA GLN A 469 -0.92 -12.73 12.08
C GLN A 469 -2.05 -13.66 11.65
N SER A 470 -1.70 -14.85 11.16
CA SER A 470 -2.68 -15.84 10.70
C SER A 470 -3.12 -16.73 11.87
N GLU A 471 -4.43 -16.98 11.94
CA GLU A 471 -5.01 -17.98 12.83
C GLU A 471 -5.30 -19.27 12.05
N ASN A 472 -5.42 -20.41 12.73
CA ASN A 472 -5.65 -21.71 12.07
C ASN A 472 -6.88 -21.74 11.15
N GLN A 473 -7.92 -20.96 11.48
CA GLN A 473 -9.13 -20.88 10.64
C GLN A 473 -8.87 -20.21 9.29
N HIS A 474 -7.92 -19.28 9.21
CA HIS A 474 -7.52 -18.63 7.96
C HIS A 474 -6.95 -19.65 6.96
N ASN A 475 -6.17 -20.62 7.42
CA ASN A 475 -5.64 -21.68 6.54
C ASN A 475 -6.75 -22.56 5.94
N LYS A 476 -7.75 -22.93 6.75
CA LYS A 476 -8.91 -23.69 6.27
C LYS A 476 -9.71 -22.88 5.26
N PHE A 477 -9.84 -21.58 5.50
CA PHE A 477 -10.53 -20.68 4.59
C PHE A 477 -9.82 -20.56 3.23
N THR A 478 -8.51 -20.34 3.19
CA THR A 478 -7.74 -20.28 1.93
C THR A 478 -7.87 -21.58 1.13
N GLN A 479 -7.92 -22.75 1.79
CA GLN A 479 -8.19 -24.03 1.13
C GLN A 479 -9.60 -24.09 0.53
N ILE A 480 -10.62 -23.62 1.26
CA ILE A 480 -12.01 -23.58 0.76
C ILE A 480 -12.10 -22.68 -0.47
N LEU A 481 -11.50 -21.48 -0.44
CA LEU A 481 -11.48 -20.57 -1.59
C LEU A 481 -10.88 -21.21 -2.84
N LYS A 482 -9.75 -21.90 -2.68
CA LYS A 482 -9.12 -22.66 -3.78
C LYS A 482 -10.05 -23.75 -4.31
N ASN A 483 -10.73 -24.48 -3.44
CA ASN A 483 -11.61 -25.58 -3.83
C ASN A 483 -12.89 -25.11 -4.53
N ILE A 484 -13.51 -24.01 -4.07
CA ILE A 484 -14.67 -23.40 -4.74
C ILE A 484 -14.28 -22.56 -5.96
N LYS A 485 -12.97 -22.41 -6.23
CA LYS A 485 -12.40 -21.58 -7.30
C LYS A 485 -12.92 -20.14 -7.25
N TYR A 486 -12.91 -19.54 -6.06
CA TYR A 486 -13.36 -18.18 -5.87
C TYR A 486 -12.50 -17.20 -6.68
N ASP A 487 -13.13 -16.47 -7.60
CA ASP A 487 -12.46 -15.57 -8.56
C ASP A 487 -12.86 -14.09 -8.39
N LYS A 488 -13.75 -13.80 -7.42
CA LYS A 488 -14.23 -12.45 -7.12
C LYS A 488 -13.30 -11.76 -6.10
N LYS A 489 -13.76 -10.62 -5.55
CA LYS A 489 -12.95 -9.78 -4.66
C LYS A 489 -12.96 -10.27 -3.22
N MET A 490 -11.82 -10.07 -2.54
CA MET A 490 -11.64 -10.27 -1.11
C MET A 490 -11.23 -8.95 -0.49
N ASN A 491 -11.94 -8.56 0.56
CA ASN A 491 -11.77 -7.27 1.20
C ASN A 491 -11.17 -7.44 2.60
N LEU A 492 -10.06 -6.76 2.87
CA LEU A 492 -9.51 -6.68 4.21
C LEU A 492 -10.31 -5.67 5.02
N GLU A 493 -11.03 -6.14 6.03
CA GLU A 493 -11.77 -5.29 6.97
C GLU A 493 -11.16 -5.39 8.37
N MET A 494 -10.71 -4.25 8.89
CA MET A 494 -10.10 -4.15 10.21
C MET A 494 -10.19 -2.71 10.74
N ILE A 495 -10.15 -2.58 12.06
CA ILE A 495 -10.00 -1.32 12.76
C ILE A 495 -8.60 -1.27 13.38
N ILE A 496 -7.89 -0.17 13.13
CA ILE A 496 -6.60 0.11 13.77
C ILE A 496 -6.84 1.07 14.93
N ASN A 497 -6.72 0.58 16.17
CA ASN A 497 -6.87 1.37 17.39
C ASN A 497 -5.60 2.17 17.76
N GLY A 498 -4.81 2.59 16.76
CA GLY A 498 -3.58 3.33 16.98
C GLY A 498 -3.85 4.68 17.66
N THR A 499 -2.98 5.08 18.58
CA THR A 499 -3.10 6.36 19.29
C THR A 499 -2.64 7.56 18.45
N ASN A 500 -1.89 7.30 17.38
CA ASN A 500 -1.30 8.31 16.51
C ASN A 500 -1.02 7.72 15.11
N SER A 501 -0.74 8.60 14.13
CA SER A 501 -0.53 8.22 12.73
C SER A 501 0.68 7.29 12.51
N LEU A 502 1.73 7.36 13.35
CA LEU A 502 2.91 6.50 13.20
C LEU A 502 2.61 5.05 13.61
N GLU A 503 1.92 4.87 14.74
CA GLU A 503 1.44 3.56 15.18
C GLU A 503 0.44 2.97 14.16
N GLU A 504 -0.47 3.79 13.66
CA GLU A 504 -1.44 3.40 12.64
C GLU A 504 -0.75 2.91 11.34
N LEU A 505 0.26 3.62 10.83
CA LEU A 505 1.04 3.21 9.65
C LEU A 505 1.81 1.90 9.86
N ASN A 506 2.38 1.71 11.05
CA ASN A 506 3.11 0.48 11.38
C ASN A 506 2.17 -0.74 11.34
N ILE A 507 0.98 -0.60 11.96
CA ILE A 507 -0.02 -1.66 11.96
C ILE A 507 -0.56 -1.88 10.54
N LEU A 508 -0.92 -0.81 9.83
CA LEU A 508 -1.41 -0.88 8.45
C LEU A 508 -0.42 -1.62 7.55
N SER A 509 0.85 -1.22 7.54
CA SER A 509 1.87 -1.84 6.70
C SER A 509 2.06 -3.32 7.02
N LYS A 510 2.06 -3.70 8.31
CA LYS A 510 2.13 -5.12 8.71
C LYS A 510 0.90 -5.89 8.22
N SER A 511 -0.28 -5.34 8.41
CA SER A 511 -1.53 -5.97 7.97
C SER A 511 -1.59 -6.13 6.45
N LEU A 512 -1.12 -5.15 5.67
CA LEU A 512 -1.11 -5.24 4.21
C LEU A 512 -0.09 -6.26 3.70
N ASN A 513 1.10 -6.37 4.31
CA ASN A 513 2.04 -7.44 3.95
C ASN A 513 1.40 -8.80 4.24
N HIS A 514 0.84 -8.96 5.44
CA HIS A 514 0.21 -10.22 5.84
C HIS A 514 -1.00 -10.58 4.96
N PHE A 515 -1.83 -9.61 4.59
CA PHE A 515 -2.98 -9.81 3.73
C PHE A 515 -2.59 -10.20 2.30
N VAL A 516 -1.50 -9.64 1.78
CA VAL A 516 -0.96 -10.06 0.48
C VAL A 516 -0.44 -11.50 0.55
N ASP A 517 0.28 -11.85 1.61
CA ASP A 517 0.84 -13.19 1.80
C ASP A 517 -0.23 -14.26 2.06
N PHE A 518 -1.36 -13.87 2.67
CA PHE A 518 -2.50 -14.74 2.99
C PHE A 518 -3.13 -15.45 1.78
N ILE A 519 -2.93 -14.91 0.56
CA ILE A 519 -3.51 -15.42 -0.68
C ILE A 519 -2.69 -16.59 -1.26
N ILE A 520 -1.44 -16.76 -0.80
CA ILE A 520 -0.56 -17.88 -1.18
C ILE A 520 -1.08 -19.16 -0.53
#